data_AF-A0AAW9KFC0-F1
#
_entry.id   AF-A0AAW9KFC0-F1
#
_cell.length_a   1.000
_cell.length_b   1.000
_cell.length_c   1.000
_cell.angle_alpha   90.00
_cell.angle_beta   90.00
_cell.angle_gamma   90.00
#
_symmetry.space_group_name_H-M   'P 1'
#
loop_
_entity.id
_entity.type
_entity.pdbx_description
1 polymer ?
#
loop_
_entity_poly.entity_id
_entity_poly.type
_entity_poly.pdbx_seq_one_letter_code
_entity_poly.pdbx_strand_id
1 'polypeptide(L)'
;MIGGACGGLYAGLTGVKAYAPNGGSPLQLPVYIGPELSNVVNIIIAMAISFVVTFIITWILGFEDPVNEEEIQETIEEKTEKKTPLNNKITISSPLSGKSISLSEVNNETFASGIVGKGIAFEPNEGKVFSPVKGKISTIFKTKPAIGITSEDGVEMLIHIGLDTVE
;
A
#
# COMPACT_ATOMS: atom_id res chain seq x y z
N MET A 1 20.95 -0.18 3.86
CA MET A 1 22.35 0.30 3.59
C MET A 1 23.35 -0.16 4.67
N ILE A 2 23.06 0.01 5.97
CA ILE A 2 24.01 -0.32 7.05
C ILE A 2 24.37 -1.81 7.11
N GLY A 3 23.39 -2.72 7.04
CA GLY A 3 23.70 -4.15 7.03
C GLY A 3 24.55 -4.59 5.84
N GLY A 4 24.24 -4.09 4.64
CA GLY A 4 25.06 -4.32 3.45
C GLY A 4 26.49 -3.79 3.58
N ALA A 5 26.70 -2.67 4.30
CA ALA A 5 28.05 -2.17 4.59
C ALA A 5 28.82 -3.11 5.53
N CYS A 6 28.17 -3.65 6.56
CA CYS A 6 28.79 -4.61 7.49
C CYS A 6 29.16 -5.94 6.81
N GLY A 7 28.28 -6.50 5.99
CA GLY A 7 28.60 -7.71 5.24
C GLY A 7 29.64 -7.49 4.15
N GLY A 8 29.60 -6.34 3.47
CA GLY A 8 30.62 -5.94 2.50
C GLY A 8 32.00 -5.77 3.14
N LEU A 9 32.07 -5.18 4.33
CA LEU A 9 33.31 -5.05 5.10
C LEU A 9 33.89 -6.43 5.46
N TYR A 10 33.04 -7.35 5.93
CA TYR A 10 33.46 -8.72 6.23
C TYR A 10 33.98 -9.46 4.98
N ALA A 11 33.27 -9.35 3.86
CA ALA A 11 33.68 -9.96 2.58
C ALA A 11 35.02 -9.37 2.07
N GLY A 12 35.23 -8.06 2.26
CA GLY A 12 36.49 -7.39 1.93
C GLY A 12 37.67 -7.87 2.78
N LEU A 13 37.47 -8.00 4.11
CA LEU A 13 38.52 -8.46 5.04
C LEU A 13 38.88 -9.94 4.83
N THR A 14 37.91 -10.77 4.48
CA THR A 14 38.11 -12.19 4.19
C THR A 14 38.65 -12.45 2.78
N GLY A 15 38.83 -11.39 1.97
CA GLY A 15 39.45 -11.47 0.66
C GLY A 15 38.58 -12.15 -0.39
N VAL A 16 37.26 -11.99 -0.30
CA VAL A 16 36.33 -12.65 -1.24
C VAL A 16 36.53 -12.15 -2.66
N LYS A 17 36.70 -13.07 -3.61
CA LYS A 17 36.96 -12.76 -5.03
C LYS A 17 35.79 -13.19 -5.91
N ALA A 18 35.42 -12.33 -6.85
CA ALA A 18 34.53 -12.68 -7.95
C ALA A 18 35.37 -13.14 -9.15
N TYR A 19 35.05 -14.30 -9.72
CA TYR A 19 35.80 -14.92 -10.82
C TYR A 19 35.20 -14.64 -12.20
N ALA A 20 34.05 -13.97 -12.25
CA ALA A 20 33.38 -13.52 -13.47
C ALA A 20 32.76 -12.13 -13.24
N PRO A 21 32.37 -11.40 -14.30
CA PRO A 21 31.67 -10.13 -14.17
C PRO A 21 30.42 -10.29 -13.29
N ASN A 22 30.31 -9.47 -12.24
CA ASN A 22 29.18 -9.49 -11.32
C ASN A 22 28.17 -8.40 -11.72
N GLY A 23 26.98 -8.80 -12.16
CA GLY A 23 25.88 -7.93 -12.57
C GLY A 23 24.95 -7.44 -11.44
N GLY A 24 25.34 -7.56 -10.16
CA GLY A 24 24.57 -7.03 -9.03
C GLY A 24 23.31 -7.79 -8.60
N SER A 25 22.96 -8.92 -9.24
CA SER A 25 21.82 -9.76 -8.85
C SER A 25 22.15 -10.73 -7.70
N PRO A 26 21.23 -10.95 -6.72
CA PRO A 26 21.39 -11.91 -5.61
C PRO A 26 21.61 -13.36 -6.04
N LEU A 27 21.21 -13.72 -7.26
CA LEU A 27 21.34 -15.10 -7.78
C LEU A 27 22.75 -15.44 -8.31
N GLN A 28 23.70 -14.52 -8.24
CA GLN A 28 25.05 -14.71 -8.78
C GLN A 28 26.05 -15.36 -7.80
N LEU A 29 25.57 -16.10 -6.80
CA LEU A 29 26.43 -16.92 -5.95
C LEU A 29 27.46 -17.79 -6.73
N PRO A 30 27.14 -18.35 -7.92
CA PRO A 30 28.10 -19.10 -8.71
C PRO A 30 29.35 -18.30 -9.16
N VAL A 31 29.27 -16.97 -9.25
CA VAL A 31 30.40 -16.10 -9.65
C VAL A 31 31.53 -16.10 -8.62
N TYR A 32 31.22 -16.45 -7.38
CA TYR A 32 32.19 -16.56 -6.28
C TYR A 32 32.78 -17.98 -6.15
N ILE A 33 32.35 -18.94 -6.98
CA ILE A 33 32.93 -20.28 -7.02
C ILE A 33 34.30 -20.20 -7.68
N GLY A 34 35.34 -20.37 -6.85
CA GLY A 34 36.72 -20.41 -7.26
C GLY A 34 37.37 -21.76 -6.95
N PRO A 35 38.71 -21.84 -7.06
CA PRO A 35 39.47 -23.03 -6.67
C PRO A 35 39.35 -23.38 -5.18
N GLU A 36 38.95 -22.43 -4.33
CA GLU A 36 38.75 -22.63 -2.89
C GLU A 36 37.27 -22.49 -2.51
N LEU A 37 36.73 -23.51 -1.84
CA LEU A 37 35.36 -23.49 -1.32
C LEU A 37 35.17 -22.47 -0.18
N SER A 38 36.26 -22.06 0.47
CA SER A 38 36.30 -21.02 1.51
C SER A 38 35.68 -19.71 1.02
N ASN A 39 35.88 -19.37 -0.27
CA ASN A 39 35.36 -18.15 -0.86
C ASN A 39 33.82 -18.13 -0.90
N VAL A 40 33.21 -19.28 -1.20
CA VAL A 40 31.75 -19.46 -1.21
C VAL A 40 31.18 -19.43 0.21
N VAL A 41 31.88 -20.03 1.16
CA VAL A 41 31.47 -20.00 2.58
C VAL A 41 31.51 -18.57 3.12
N ASN A 42 32.59 -17.83 2.85
CA ASN A 42 32.74 -16.45 3.33
C ASN A 42 31.70 -15.50 2.74
N ILE A 43 31.30 -15.66 1.46
CA ILE A 43 30.23 -14.82 0.89
C ILE A 43 28.85 -15.15 1.50
N ILE A 44 28.58 -16.42 1.82
CA ILE A 44 27.34 -16.82 2.52
C ILE A 44 27.30 -16.20 3.93
N ILE A 45 28.43 -16.22 4.64
CA ILE A 45 28.54 -15.58 5.96
C ILE A 45 28.34 -14.06 5.84
N ALA A 46 28.92 -13.42 4.82
CA ALA A 46 28.73 -11.99 4.56
C ALA A 46 27.26 -11.61 4.32
N MET A 47 26.52 -12.46 3.58
CA MET A 47 25.09 -12.29 3.36
C MET A 47 24.30 -12.44 4.65
N ALA A 48 24.61 -13.46 5.46
CA ALA A 48 23.99 -13.67 6.76
C ALA A 48 24.21 -12.48 7.71
N ILE A 49 25.44 -11.95 7.79
CA ILE A 49 25.76 -10.75 8.56
C ILE A 49 24.93 -9.56 8.09
N SER A 50 24.83 -9.36 6.78
CA SER A 50 24.05 -8.23 6.22
C SER A 50 22.58 -8.30 6.62
N PHE A 51 21.98 -9.48 6.55
CA PHE A 51 20.58 -9.71 6.91
C PHE A 51 20.36 -9.52 8.41
N VAL A 52 21.17 -10.16 9.25
CA VAL A 52 21.04 -10.09 10.72
C VAL A 52 21.23 -8.68 11.24
N VAL A 53 22.24 -7.96 10.74
CA VAL A 53 22.48 -6.56 11.14
C VAL A 53 21.33 -5.66 10.72
N THR A 54 20.81 -5.83 9.51
CA THR A 54 19.63 -5.07 9.05
C THR A 54 18.43 -5.37 9.93
N PHE A 55 18.15 -6.64 10.21
CA PHE A 55 17.03 -7.07 11.04
C PHE A 55 17.09 -6.51 12.46
N ILE A 56 18.25 -6.58 13.12
CA ILE A 56 18.45 -6.05 14.48
C ILE A 56 18.26 -4.53 14.49
N ILE A 57 18.80 -3.82 13.50
CA ILE A 57 18.65 -2.37 13.40
C ILE A 57 17.18 -1.99 13.15
N THR A 58 16.49 -2.70 12.26
CA THR A 58 15.06 -2.54 12.02
C THR A 58 14.25 -2.80 13.28
N TRP A 59 14.58 -3.84 14.04
CA TRP A 59 13.90 -4.16 15.30
C TRP A 59 14.08 -3.06 16.35
N ILE A 60 15.29 -2.50 16.48
CA ILE A 60 15.60 -1.49 17.50
C ILE A 60 15.10 -0.10 17.12
N LEU A 61 15.35 0.33 15.88
CA LEU A 61 14.97 1.68 15.44
C LEU A 61 13.48 1.80 15.15
N GLY A 62 12.84 0.70 14.73
CA GLY A 62 11.50 0.74 14.17
C GLY A 62 11.51 1.51 12.85
N PHE A 63 11.03 0.89 11.79
CA PHE A 63 10.67 1.63 10.58
C PHE A 63 9.16 1.69 10.52
N GLU A 64 8.61 2.89 10.30
CA GLU A 64 7.26 3.01 9.80
C GLU A 64 7.33 2.55 8.34
N ASP A 65 6.75 1.40 8.04
CA ASP A 65 6.73 0.89 6.68
C ASP A 65 6.20 2.00 5.76
N PRO A 66 6.96 2.40 4.72
CA PRO A 66 6.43 3.30 3.72
C PRO A 66 5.20 2.58 3.17
N VAL A 67 4.05 3.22 3.31
CA VAL A 67 2.77 2.68 2.86
C VAL A 67 2.92 2.30 1.38
N ASN A 68 3.16 1.01 1.13
CA ASN A 68 3.30 0.48 -0.21
C ASN A 68 1.88 0.38 -0.77
N GLU A 69 1.55 1.18 -1.77
CA GLU A 69 0.19 1.22 -2.36
C GLU A 69 -0.26 -0.15 -2.87
N GLU A 70 0.68 -1.05 -3.19
CA GLU A 70 0.41 -2.45 -3.53
C GLU A 70 0.10 -3.32 -2.29
N GLU A 71 0.78 -3.11 -1.15
CA GLU A 71 0.43 -3.78 0.12
C GLU A 71 -0.86 -3.21 0.73
N ILE A 72 -1.25 -1.97 0.42
CA ILE A 72 -2.58 -1.45 0.78
C ILE A 72 -3.67 -2.30 0.11
N GLN A 73 -3.48 -2.73 -1.14
CA GLN A 73 -4.49 -3.56 -1.83
C GLN A 73 -4.61 -4.95 -1.19
N GLU A 74 -3.49 -5.61 -0.88
CA GLU A 74 -3.52 -6.91 -0.19
C GLU A 74 -3.98 -6.81 1.28
N THR A 75 -3.61 -5.73 1.98
CA THR A 75 -4.04 -5.50 3.38
C THR A 75 -5.53 -5.10 3.46
N ILE A 76 -6.09 -4.43 2.44
CA ILE A 76 -7.54 -4.17 2.37
C ILE A 76 -8.31 -5.47 2.09
N GLU A 77 -7.77 -6.38 1.28
CA GLU A 77 -8.41 -7.69 1.07
C GLU A 77 -8.37 -8.56 2.33
N GLU A 78 -7.23 -8.62 3.03
CA GLU A 78 -7.06 -9.53 4.18
C GLU A 78 -7.61 -8.96 5.50
N LYS A 79 -7.74 -7.63 5.62
CA LYS A 79 -8.45 -6.99 6.75
C LYS A 79 -9.93 -6.77 6.47
N THR A 80 -10.55 -7.68 5.71
CA THR A 80 -11.98 -7.96 5.86
C THR A 80 -12.19 -8.64 7.21
N GLU A 81 -12.19 -7.84 8.29
CA GLU A 81 -12.87 -8.21 9.53
C GLU A 81 -14.19 -8.86 9.15
N LYS A 82 -14.48 -10.05 9.68
CA LYS A 82 -15.72 -10.80 9.51
C LYS A 82 -16.92 -9.84 9.41
N LYS A 83 -17.29 -9.46 8.19
CA LYS A 83 -18.54 -8.75 7.94
C LYS A 83 -19.61 -9.81 8.17
N THR A 84 -20.17 -9.80 9.38
CA THR A 84 -21.44 -10.45 9.65
C THR A 84 -22.37 -10.03 8.51
N PRO A 85 -22.97 -10.96 7.75
CA PRO A 85 -23.82 -10.58 6.63
C PRO A 85 -24.87 -9.61 7.16
N LEU A 86 -24.84 -8.41 6.60
CA LEU A 86 -25.68 -7.30 7.00
C LEU A 86 -27.09 -7.62 6.51
N ASN A 87 -27.85 -8.35 7.33
CA ASN A 87 -29.21 -8.78 7.00
C ASN A 87 -30.25 -7.64 7.14
N ASN A 88 -29.78 -6.43 7.48
CA ASN A 88 -30.62 -5.24 7.59
C ASN A 88 -30.53 -4.40 6.31
N LYS A 89 -31.70 -3.98 5.82
CA LYS A 89 -31.78 -2.93 4.79
C LYS A 89 -31.27 -1.63 5.39
N ILE A 90 -30.22 -1.07 4.82
CA ILE A 90 -29.70 0.24 5.18
C ILE A 90 -30.19 1.26 4.18
N THR A 91 -30.77 2.34 4.69
CA THR A 91 -31.19 3.47 3.87
C THR A 91 -30.09 4.51 3.86
N ILE A 92 -29.48 4.70 2.70
CA ILE A 92 -28.50 5.76 2.46
C ILE A 92 -29.27 6.96 1.89
N SER A 93 -29.21 8.10 2.58
CA SER A 93 -29.86 9.33 2.11
C SER A 93 -28.98 10.05 1.08
N SER A 94 -29.57 10.92 0.26
CA SER A 94 -28.79 11.72 -0.67
C SER A 94 -27.87 12.69 0.10
N PRO A 95 -26.56 12.69 -0.15
CA PRO A 95 -25.63 13.60 0.53
C PRO A 95 -25.77 15.05 0.05
N LEU A 96 -26.39 15.28 -1.10
CA LEU A 96 -26.54 16.61 -1.70
C LEU A 96 -27.82 16.73 -2.53
N SER A 97 -28.24 17.97 -2.77
CA SER A 97 -29.35 18.29 -3.67
C SER A 97 -28.84 18.39 -5.10
N GLY A 98 -29.35 17.55 -5.99
CA GLY A 98 -28.84 17.47 -7.36
C GLY A 98 -29.52 16.39 -8.18
N LYS A 99 -29.07 16.23 -9.43
CA LYS A 99 -29.51 15.15 -10.32
C LYS A 99 -28.62 13.92 -10.11
N SER A 100 -29.23 12.77 -9.83
CA SER A 100 -28.51 11.51 -9.76
C SER A 100 -28.22 10.98 -11.16
N ILE A 101 -26.98 10.61 -11.42
CA ILE A 101 -26.51 10.00 -12.68
C ILE A 101 -25.85 8.65 -12.40
N SER A 102 -25.85 7.77 -13.39
CA SER A 102 -25.16 6.48 -13.26
C SER A 102 -23.65 6.71 -13.14
N LEU A 103 -22.96 5.85 -12.39
CA LEU A 103 -21.50 5.91 -12.29
C LEU A 103 -20.84 5.74 -13.67
N SER A 104 -21.46 4.97 -14.57
CA SER A 104 -20.99 4.77 -15.94
C SER A 104 -21.09 6.01 -16.84
N GLU A 105 -21.87 7.02 -16.44
CA GLU A 105 -22.03 8.28 -17.19
C GLU A 105 -21.03 9.35 -16.71
N VAL A 106 -20.20 9.02 -15.73
CA VAL A 106 -19.18 9.92 -15.19
C VAL A 106 -17.99 9.96 -16.15
N ASN A 107 -17.51 11.16 -16.48
CA ASN A 107 -16.35 11.40 -17.36
C ASN A 107 -14.99 11.07 -16.70
N ASN A 108 -14.90 10.00 -15.90
CA ASN A 108 -13.67 9.56 -15.26
C ASN A 108 -13.64 8.02 -15.25
N GLU A 109 -12.65 7.43 -15.92
CA GLU A 109 -12.54 5.99 -16.14
C GLU A 109 -12.43 5.19 -14.83
N THR A 110 -11.72 5.72 -13.84
CA THR A 110 -11.53 5.07 -12.53
C THR A 110 -12.86 4.92 -11.78
N PHE A 111 -13.75 5.91 -11.87
CA PHE A 111 -15.09 5.82 -11.28
C PHE A 111 -16.05 5.06 -12.18
N ALA A 112 -16.06 5.32 -13.49
CA ALA A 112 -16.99 4.70 -14.44
C ALA A 112 -16.82 3.18 -14.58
N SER A 113 -15.58 2.69 -14.43
CA SER A 113 -15.27 1.26 -14.38
C SER A 113 -15.73 0.57 -13.10
N GLY A 114 -16.05 1.32 -12.05
CA GLY A 114 -16.44 0.77 -10.74
C GLY A 114 -15.30 0.12 -9.96
N ILE A 115 -14.03 0.32 -10.36
CA ILE A 115 -12.84 -0.22 -9.66
C ILE A 115 -12.80 0.26 -8.20
N VAL A 116 -13.23 1.50 -7.93
CA VAL A 116 -13.27 2.09 -6.58
C VAL A 116 -14.46 1.55 -5.75
N GLY A 117 -15.48 1.00 -6.41
CA GLY A 117 -16.67 0.47 -5.77
C GLY A 117 -17.95 0.76 -6.52
N LYS A 118 -19.02 0.05 -6.16
CA LYS A 118 -20.37 0.31 -6.67
C LYS A 118 -20.94 1.56 -6.01
N GLY A 119 -21.55 2.44 -6.79
CA GLY A 119 -22.11 3.68 -6.28
C GLY A 119 -22.96 4.41 -7.30
N ILE A 120 -23.21 5.68 -6.99
CA ILE A 120 -23.99 6.60 -7.80
C ILE A 120 -23.29 7.96 -7.77
N ALA A 121 -23.36 8.71 -8.87
CA ALA A 121 -22.82 10.05 -8.95
C ALA A 121 -23.95 11.08 -8.95
N PHE A 122 -23.64 12.30 -8.54
CA PHE A 122 -24.60 13.39 -8.48
C PHE A 122 -24.03 14.64 -9.13
N GLU A 123 -24.86 15.33 -9.91
CA GLU A 123 -24.62 16.69 -10.40
C GLU A 123 -25.23 17.67 -9.39
N PRO A 124 -24.42 18.39 -8.59
CA PRO A 124 -24.91 19.21 -7.48
C PRO A 124 -25.55 20.51 -7.97
N ASN A 125 -26.71 20.86 -7.40
CA ASN A 125 -27.35 22.16 -7.60
C ASN A 125 -26.87 23.20 -6.57
N GLU A 126 -26.38 22.75 -5.42
CA GLU A 126 -25.86 23.58 -4.33
C GLU A 126 -24.46 23.10 -3.92
N GLY A 127 -23.58 24.04 -3.53
CA GLY A 127 -22.23 23.73 -3.03
C GLY A 127 -22.18 23.23 -1.59
N LYS A 128 -23.19 22.46 -1.14
CA LYS A 128 -23.29 21.94 0.23
C LYS A 128 -23.40 20.42 0.20
N VAL A 129 -22.59 19.76 1.01
CA VAL A 129 -22.59 18.31 1.17
C VAL A 129 -22.92 17.98 2.62
N PHE A 130 -23.86 17.06 2.82
CA PHE A 130 -24.32 16.57 4.11
C PHE A 130 -23.97 15.09 4.28
N SER A 131 -23.97 14.62 5.52
CA SER A 131 -23.75 13.19 5.79
C SER A 131 -24.96 12.37 5.32
N PRO A 132 -24.77 11.36 4.46
CA PRO A 132 -25.85 10.51 3.95
C PRO A 132 -26.29 9.42 4.95
N VAL A 133 -25.50 9.18 6.00
CA VAL A 133 -25.78 8.22 7.07
C VAL A 133 -25.37 8.77 8.43
N LYS A 134 -25.85 8.11 9.49
CA LYS A 134 -25.34 8.28 10.85
C LYS A 134 -24.09 7.41 11.01
N GLY A 135 -22.96 8.04 11.34
CA GLY A 135 -21.69 7.34 11.40
C GLY A 135 -20.55 8.25 11.80
N LYS A 136 -19.34 7.71 11.72
CA LYS A 136 -18.10 8.42 12.03
C LYS A 136 -17.37 8.73 10.73
N ILE A 137 -16.80 9.93 10.63
CA ILE A 137 -15.85 10.27 9.57
C ILE A 137 -14.58 9.45 9.84
N SER A 138 -14.28 8.50 8.96
CA SER A 138 -13.14 7.58 9.10
C SER A 138 -11.86 8.19 8.53
N THR A 139 -11.96 8.88 7.40
CA THR A 139 -10.81 9.43 6.69
C THR A 139 -11.16 10.78 6.06
N ILE A 140 -10.30 11.78 6.25
CA ILE A 140 -10.32 13.04 5.50
C ILE A 140 -9.03 13.10 4.71
N PHE A 141 -9.12 13.13 3.38
CA PHE A 141 -7.94 13.20 2.52
C PHE A 141 -7.34 14.61 2.54
N LYS A 142 -6.01 14.72 2.60
CA LYS A 142 -5.29 16.01 2.76
C LYS A 142 -5.60 17.03 1.66
N THR A 143 -5.89 16.57 0.45
CA THR A 143 -6.26 17.40 -0.70
C THR A 143 -7.75 17.82 -0.73
N LYS A 144 -8.56 17.33 0.22
CA LYS A 144 -9.96 17.70 0.46
C LYS A 144 -11.06 17.28 -0.54
N PRO A 145 -10.87 16.51 -1.64
CA PRO A 145 -12.04 16.14 -2.43
C PRO A 145 -12.76 14.91 -1.87
N ALA A 146 -12.17 14.16 -0.94
CA ALA A 146 -12.75 12.90 -0.48
C ALA A 146 -12.98 12.84 1.03
N ILE A 147 -14.14 12.31 1.41
CA ILE A 147 -14.54 12.06 2.80
C ILE A 147 -14.98 10.59 2.91
N GLY A 148 -14.28 9.83 3.75
CA GLY A 148 -14.66 8.48 4.14
C GLY A 148 -15.60 8.51 5.35
N ILE A 149 -16.71 7.78 5.29
CA ILE A 149 -17.70 7.66 6.35
C ILE A 149 -17.94 6.18 6.64
N THR A 150 -17.83 5.79 7.90
CA THR A 150 -18.24 4.47 8.38
C THR A 150 -19.55 4.61 9.14
N SER A 151 -20.62 4.01 8.63
CA SER A 151 -21.93 3.95 9.28
C SER A 151 -21.86 3.16 10.59
N GLU A 152 -22.75 3.44 11.55
CA GLU A 152 -22.90 2.62 12.76
C GLU A 152 -23.21 1.14 12.44
N ASP A 153 -23.82 0.89 11.26
CA ASP A 153 -24.10 -0.45 10.74
C ASP A 153 -22.88 -1.11 10.06
N GLY A 154 -21.69 -0.49 10.09
CA GLY A 154 -20.47 -1.05 9.51
C GLY A 154 -20.33 -0.91 7.99
N VAL A 155 -21.21 -0.14 7.34
CA VAL A 155 -21.06 0.21 5.92
C VAL A 155 -20.04 1.33 5.77
N GLU A 156 -19.03 1.09 4.95
CA GLU A 156 -18.04 2.08 4.58
C GLU A 156 -18.42 2.73 3.27
N MET A 157 -18.38 4.06 3.23
CA MET A 157 -18.74 4.86 2.07
C MET A 157 -17.68 5.92 1.84
N LEU A 158 -17.43 6.21 0.56
CA LEU A 158 -16.53 7.26 0.12
C LEU A 158 -17.34 8.30 -0.65
N ILE A 159 -17.30 9.55 -0.20
CA ILE A 159 -17.85 10.69 -0.93
C ILE A 159 -16.69 11.44 -1.58
N HIS A 160 -16.65 11.46 -2.90
CA HIS A 160 -15.68 12.22 -3.68
C HIS A 160 -16.35 13.44 -4.32
N ILE A 161 -15.74 14.62 -4.20
CA ILE A 161 -16.24 15.93 -4.61
C ILE A 161 -15.28 16.50 -5.65
N GLY A 162 -15.80 16.68 -6.87
CA GLY A 162 -15.03 17.10 -8.04
C GLY A 162 -14.59 15.92 -8.90
N LEU A 163 -14.32 16.17 -10.18
CA LEU A 163 -13.85 15.16 -11.13
C LEU A 163 -12.34 15.29 -11.44
N ASP A 164 -11.75 16.44 -11.14
CA ASP A 164 -10.32 16.78 -11.37
C ASP A 164 -9.78 17.72 -10.28
N THR A 165 -10.05 17.43 -9.00
CA THR A 165 -9.61 18.27 -7.86
C THR A 165 -8.24 17.88 -7.31
N VAL A 166 -7.44 17.16 -8.09
CA VAL A 166 -6.07 16.77 -7.75
C VAL A 166 -5.13 17.15 -8.90
N GLU A 167 -4.59 18.37 -8.79
CA GLU A 167 -3.19 18.67 -9.14
C GLU A 167 -2.45 19.03 -7.84
#